data_AF-A0A1V1P1N8-F1
#
_entry.id   AF-A0A1V1P1N8-F1
#
_cell.length_a   1.000
_cell.length_b   1.000
_cell.length_c   1.000
_cell.angle_alpha   90.00
_cell.angle_beta   90.00
_cell.angle_gamma   90.00
#
_symmetry.space_group_name_H-M   'P 1'
#
loop_
_entity.id
_entity.type
_entity.pdbx_description
1 polymer ?
#
loop_
_entity_poly.entity_id
_entity_poly.type
_entity_poly.pdbx_seq_one_letter_code
_entity_poly.pdbx_strand_id
1 'polypeptide(L)'
;MIGLIYRYLEGMLDPFITLLEIHKLMYFMQEAGENLRLDYCRHYYGPYANNLRHVMNAIEGHFLTGYADGGDDPQKIISPVPGVYKNAIAFLAANQKTQNNFNKVADLVDGFESPTGLELLSSVHWVITKENVISDTQLISQIHNWNERKKQFNKRQILLARQVLTQKGWMLQKTGLNTIPTHMLK
;
A
#
# COMPACT_ATOMS: atom_id res chain seq x y z
N MET A 1 -11.78 2.38 1.75
CA MET A 1 -11.40 1.68 0.51
C MET A 1 -12.00 2.34 -0.73
N ILE A 2 -13.34 2.30 -0.91
CA ILE A 2 -14.00 2.77 -2.14
C ILE A 2 -13.58 4.18 -2.57
N GLY A 3 -13.67 5.17 -1.67
CA GLY A 3 -13.29 6.54 -2.04
C GLY A 3 -11.78 6.72 -2.36
N LEU A 4 -10.91 5.80 -1.93
CA LEU A 4 -9.50 5.79 -2.39
C LEU A 4 -9.42 5.45 -3.87
N ILE A 5 -10.09 4.36 -4.24
CA ILE A 5 -10.05 3.80 -5.58
C ILE A 5 -10.60 4.84 -6.55
N TYR A 6 -11.74 5.45 -6.23
CA TYR A 6 -12.30 6.52 -7.06
C TYR A 6 -11.35 7.70 -7.25
N ARG A 7 -10.73 8.21 -6.17
CA ARG A 7 -9.80 9.34 -6.28
C ARG A 7 -8.51 8.99 -7.02
N TYR A 8 -8.02 7.76 -6.83
CA TYR A 8 -6.87 7.24 -7.55
C TYR A 8 -7.14 7.17 -9.06
N LEU A 9 -8.27 6.59 -9.44
CA LEU A 9 -8.72 6.53 -10.84
C LEU A 9 -8.96 7.92 -11.45
N GLU A 10 -9.57 8.83 -10.68
CA GLU A 10 -9.78 10.22 -11.11
C GLU A 10 -8.45 10.94 -11.37
N GLY A 11 -7.45 10.75 -10.51
CA GLY A 11 -6.12 11.33 -10.69
C GLY A 11 -5.37 10.81 -11.92
N MET A 12 -5.60 9.54 -12.29
CA MET A 12 -4.98 8.91 -13.47
C MET A 12 -5.80 9.06 -14.76
N LEU A 13 -7.05 9.51 -14.66
CA LEU A 13 -8.03 9.48 -15.76
C LEU A 13 -8.26 8.06 -16.32
N ASP A 14 -8.12 7.03 -15.48
CA ASP A 14 -8.31 5.63 -15.86
C ASP A 14 -9.70 5.14 -15.43
N PRO A 15 -10.46 4.43 -16.28
CA PRO A 15 -11.74 3.83 -15.87
C PRO A 15 -11.62 2.62 -14.93
N PHE A 16 -10.44 2.01 -14.78
CA PHE A 16 -10.31 0.76 -14.01
C PHE A 16 -8.98 0.64 -13.25
N ILE A 17 -8.96 -0.27 -12.26
CA ILE A 17 -7.79 -0.57 -11.42
C ILE A 17 -7.56 -2.07 -11.38
N THR A 18 -6.33 -2.53 -11.22
CA THR A 18 -6.05 -3.96 -11.00
C THR A 18 -6.22 -4.35 -9.53
N LEU A 19 -6.51 -5.63 -9.27
CA LEU A 19 -6.53 -6.18 -7.91
C LEU A 19 -5.19 -5.98 -7.20
N LEU A 20 -4.08 -6.07 -7.93
CA LEU A 20 -2.74 -5.79 -7.40
C LEU A 20 -2.63 -4.38 -6.82
N GLU A 21 -3.06 -3.36 -7.56
CA GLU A 21 -3.02 -1.97 -7.11
C GLU A 21 -3.93 -1.76 -5.90
N ILE A 22 -5.14 -2.34 -5.87
CA ILE A 22 -6.02 -2.30 -4.69
C ILE A 22 -5.29 -2.85 -3.45
N HIS A 23 -4.60 -3.99 -3.58
CA HIS A 23 -3.81 -4.55 -2.47
C HIS A 23 -2.75 -3.57 -1.97
N LYS A 24 -2.06 -2.84 -2.86
CA LYS A 24 -0.98 -1.92 -2.49
C LYS A 24 -1.51 -0.63 -1.88
N LEU A 25 -2.60 -0.12 -2.44
CA LEU A 25 -3.28 1.04 -1.89
C LEU A 25 -3.86 0.75 -0.49
N MET A 26 -4.45 -0.43 -0.27
CA MET A 26 -4.92 -0.84 1.06
C MET A 26 -3.78 -1.06 2.04
N TYR A 27 -2.62 -1.53 1.56
CA TYR A 27 -1.43 -1.69 2.38
C TYR A 27 -0.97 -0.35 2.95
N PHE A 28 -0.84 0.66 2.09
CA PHE A 28 -0.44 1.99 2.52
C PHE A 28 -1.51 2.68 3.38
N MET A 29 -2.80 2.44 3.16
CA MET A 29 -3.83 2.92 4.07
C MET A 29 -3.67 2.36 5.49
N GLN A 30 -3.37 1.07 5.62
CA GLN A 30 -3.14 0.47 6.93
C GLN A 30 -1.85 0.99 7.58
N GLU A 31 -0.75 1.08 6.83
CA GLU A 31 0.52 1.61 7.34
C GLU A 31 0.43 3.13 7.66
N ALA A 32 -0.52 3.86 7.05
CA ALA A 32 -0.86 5.24 7.43
C ALA A 32 -1.62 5.35 8.78
N GLY A 33 -2.05 4.22 9.37
CA GLY A 33 -2.75 4.17 10.65
C GLY A 33 -4.26 3.98 10.57
N GLU A 34 -4.78 3.58 9.40
CA GLU A 34 -6.17 3.14 9.25
C GLU A 34 -6.34 1.71 9.79
N ASN A 35 -7.32 1.50 10.67
CA ASN A 35 -7.53 0.18 11.29
C ASN A 35 -8.36 -0.74 10.37
N LEU A 36 -7.76 -1.17 9.26
CA LEU A 36 -8.40 -2.05 8.28
C LEU A 36 -8.44 -3.51 8.73
N ARG A 37 -7.65 -3.88 9.75
CA ARG A 37 -7.47 -5.26 10.24
C ARG A 37 -7.08 -6.23 9.13
N LEU A 38 -6.29 -5.76 8.16
CA LEU A 38 -5.78 -6.58 7.07
C LEU A 38 -4.50 -7.30 7.52
N ASP A 39 -4.45 -8.61 7.30
CA ASP A 39 -3.34 -9.46 7.71
C ASP A 39 -2.35 -9.61 6.56
N TYR A 40 -1.27 -8.83 6.62
CA TYR A 40 -0.27 -8.79 5.56
C TYR A 40 0.85 -9.81 5.75
N CYS A 41 1.19 -10.48 4.66
CA CYS A 41 2.37 -11.34 4.54
C CYS A 41 3.25 -10.96 3.34
N ARG A 42 4.49 -11.45 3.35
CA ARG A 42 5.41 -11.39 2.23
C ARG A 42 4.91 -12.33 1.12
N HIS A 43 4.59 -11.83 -0.08
CA HIS A 43 4.13 -12.65 -1.21
C HIS A 43 4.79 -12.25 -2.54
N TYR A 44 4.46 -12.94 -3.64
CA TYR A 44 5.12 -12.80 -4.95
C TYR A 44 5.23 -11.34 -5.44
N TYR A 45 4.15 -10.56 -5.39
CA TYR A 45 4.12 -9.16 -5.82
C TYR A 45 4.40 -8.16 -4.68
N GLY A 46 4.97 -8.57 -3.54
CA GLY A 46 5.13 -7.70 -2.37
C GLY A 46 4.15 -8.03 -1.25
N PRO A 47 3.84 -7.07 -0.36
CA PRO A 47 2.87 -7.26 0.72
C PRO A 47 1.50 -7.69 0.17
N TYR A 48 0.92 -8.72 0.75
CA TYR A 48 -0.37 -9.28 0.36
C TYR A 48 -1.24 -9.54 1.58
N ALA A 49 -2.51 -9.17 1.51
CA ALA A 49 -3.47 -9.34 2.61
C ALA A 49 -4.40 -10.51 2.32
N ASN A 50 -4.24 -11.61 3.06
CA ASN A 50 -5.03 -12.84 2.83
C ASN A 50 -6.53 -12.63 3.02
N ASN A 51 -6.91 -11.70 3.90
CA ASN A 51 -8.30 -11.42 4.25
C ASN A 51 -8.93 -10.29 3.42
N LEU A 52 -8.19 -9.64 2.50
CA LEU A 52 -8.77 -8.61 1.63
C LEU A 52 -9.87 -9.18 0.72
N ARG A 53 -9.76 -10.45 0.33
CA ARG A 53 -10.80 -11.18 -0.43
C ARG A 53 -12.19 -11.10 0.18
N HIS A 54 -12.31 -11.08 1.51
CA HIS A 54 -13.61 -11.00 2.17
C HIS A 54 -14.24 -9.62 1.95
N VAL A 55 -13.42 -8.57 1.97
CA VAL A 55 -13.86 -7.21 1.66
C VAL A 55 -14.25 -7.11 0.19
N MET A 56 -13.43 -7.64 -0.73
CA MET A 56 -13.72 -7.63 -2.16
C MET A 56 -15.03 -8.35 -2.49
N ASN A 57 -15.27 -9.54 -1.91
CA ASN A 57 -16.53 -10.27 -2.08
C ASN A 57 -17.74 -9.49 -1.52
N ALA A 58 -17.58 -8.80 -0.39
CA ALA A 58 -18.68 -8.08 0.25
C ALA A 58 -19.12 -6.81 -0.51
N ILE A 59 -18.26 -6.26 -1.36
CA ILE A 59 -18.54 -5.01 -2.12
C ILE A 59 -18.74 -5.26 -3.63
N GLU A 60 -18.48 -6.48 -4.10
CA GLU A 60 -18.70 -6.90 -5.49
C GLU A 60 -20.19 -6.74 -5.86
N GLY A 61 -20.46 -6.22 -7.06
CA GLY A 61 -21.81 -5.93 -7.55
C GLY A 61 -22.48 -4.71 -6.90
N HIS A 62 -21.94 -4.19 -5.79
CA HIS A 62 -22.48 -3.02 -5.09
C HIS A 62 -21.68 -1.75 -5.35
N PHE A 63 -20.36 -1.82 -5.20
CA PHE A 63 -19.46 -0.66 -5.37
C PHE A 63 -18.41 -0.89 -6.44
N LEU A 64 -17.95 -2.14 -6.58
CA LEU A 64 -16.98 -2.58 -7.57
C LEU A 64 -17.57 -3.78 -8.32
N THR A 65 -17.07 -4.02 -9.53
CA THR A 65 -17.33 -5.23 -10.31
C THR A 65 -16.04 -5.80 -10.87
N GLY A 66 -16.09 -7.09 -11.20
CA GLY A 66 -14.98 -7.79 -11.83
C GLY A 66 -14.21 -8.67 -10.87
N TYR A 67 -14.52 -8.69 -9.56
CA TYR A 67 -13.80 -9.56 -8.61
C TYR A 67 -14.26 -11.02 -8.64
N ALA A 68 -15.55 -11.29 -8.92
CA ALA A 68 -16.15 -12.62 -8.73
C ALA A 68 -15.49 -13.77 -9.51
N ASP A 69 -14.99 -13.50 -10.72
CA ASP A 69 -14.48 -14.55 -11.61
C ASP A 69 -12.96 -14.73 -11.48
N GLY A 70 -12.46 -15.95 -11.29
CA GLY A 70 -11.03 -16.27 -11.43
C GLY A 70 -10.15 -16.06 -10.20
N GLY A 71 -10.71 -16.05 -8.98
CA GLY A 71 -9.93 -16.06 -7.73
C GLY A 71 -9.10 -14.78 -7.50
N ASP A 72 -7.98 -14.86 -6.78
CA ASP A 72 -7.14 -13.67 -6.49
C ASP A 72 -6.06 -13.44 -7.55
N ASP A 73 -6.45 -13.40 -8.83
CA ASP A 73 -5.54 -13.00 -9.91
C ASP A 73 -5.16 -11.50 -9.76
N PRO A 74 -3.88 -11.17 -9.55
CA PRO A 74 -3.42 -9.79 -9.37
C PRO A 74 -3.65 -8.88 -10.58
N GLN A 75 -3.73 -9.43 -11.80
CA GLN A 75 -3.92 -8.64 -13.02
C GLN A 75 -5.40 -8.35 -13.32
N LYS A 76 -6.30 -8.90 -12.51
CA LYS A 76 -7.73 -8.75 -12.73
C LYS A 76 -8.14 -7.29 -12.67
N ILE A 77 -8.89 -6.87 -13.68
CA ILE A 77 -9.46 -5.53 -13.79
C ILE A 77 -10.69 -5.45 -12.90
N ILE A 78 -10.69 -4.44 -12.03
CA ILE A 78 -11.77 -4.10 -11.12
C ILE A 78 -12.29 -2.73 -11.53
N SER A 79 -13.60 -2.65 -11.77
CA SER A 79 -14.25 -1.44 -12.25
C SER A 79 -15.18 -0.89 -11.17
N PRO A 80 -15.19 0.43 -10.92
CA PRO A 80 -16.18 1.01 -10.03
C PRO A 80 -17.57 1.01 -10.68
N VAL A 81 -18.61 0.74 -9.89
CA VAL A 81 -20.00 0.82 -10.37
C VAL A 81 -20.38 2.30 -10.60
N PRO A 82 -20.78 2.71 -11.81
CA PRO A 82 -21.07 4.10 -12.12
C PRO A 82 -22.09 4.73 -11.17
N GLY A 83 -21.79 5.94 -10.68
CA GLY A 83 -22.71 6.73 -9.87
C GLY A 83 -22.79 6.36 -8.38
N VAL A 84 -22.10 5.30 -7.93
CA VAL A 84 -22.21 4.81 -6.54
C VAL A 84 -21.20 5.46 -5.57
N TYR A 85 -20.30 6.31 -6.08
CA TYR A 85 -19.24 6.92 -5.26
C TYR A 85 -19.66 8.09 -4.39
N LYS A 86 -20.78 8.77 -4.67
CA LYS A 86 -21.15 10.02 -3.98
C LYS A 86 -21.23 9.82 -2.46
N ASN A 87 -21.83 8.71 -2.03
CA ASN A 87 -21.94 8.36 -0.61
C ASN A 87 -20.58 8.04 0.01
N ALA A 88 -19.69 7.37 -0.74
CA ALA A 88 -18.33 7.09 -0.28
C ALA A 88 -17.52 8.37 -0.11
N ILE A 89 -17.60 9.32 -1.05
CA ILE A 89 -16.92 10.62 -0.96
C ILE A 89 -17.48 11.44 0.22
N ALA A 90 -18.80 11.50 0.38
CA ALA A 90 -19.43 12.20 1.50
C ALA A 90 -19.01 11.61 2.86
N PHE A 91 -18.95 10.29 2.97
CA PHE A 91 -18.46 9.62 4.18
C PHE A 91 -16.99 9.96 4.46
N LEU A 92 -16.13 10.02 3.44
CA LEU A 92 -14.74 10.43 3.60
C LEU A 92 -14.61 11.88 4.08
N ALA A 93 -15.41 12.78 3.53
CA ALA A 93 -15.40 14.19 3.93
C ALA A 93 -15.79 14.37 5.41
N ALA A 94 -16.62 13.48 5.96
CA ALA A 94 -17.03 13.52 7.35
C ALA A 94 -16.00 12.94 8.34
N ASN A 95 -14.95 12.25 7.87
CA ASN A 95 -13.95 11.61 8.72
C ASN A 95 -12.54 12.17 8.46
N GLN A 96 -12.17 13.19 9.25
CA GLN A 96 -10.90 13.90 9.09
C GLN A 96 -9.66 12.99 9.21
N LYS A 97 -9.68 12.01 10.13
CA LYS A 97 -8.55 11.09 10.31
C LYS A 97 -8.33 10.28 9.04
N THR A 98 -9.39 9.64 8.56
CA THR A 98 -9.35 8.83 7.36
C THR A 98 -8.99 9.68 6.13
N GLN A 99 -9.52 10.91 6.03
CA GLN A 99 -9.13 11.86 4.97
C GLN A 99 -7.65 12.23 5.00
N ASN A 100 -7.07 12.43 6.19
CA ASN A 100 -5.64 12.71 6.33
C ASN A 100 -4.79 11.51 5.91
N ASN A 101 -5.18 10.28 6.28
CA ASN A 101 -4.53 9.06 5.83
C ASN A 101 -4.63 8.92 4.30
N PHE A 102 -5.77 9.28 3.73
CA PHE A 102 -5.95 9.33 2.28
C PHE A 102 -4.99 10.27 1.59
N ASN A 103 -4.86 11.50 2.09
CA ASN A 103 -3.96 12.48 1.53
C ASN A 103 -2.50 12.03 1.62
N LYS A 104 -2.10 11.35 2.70
CA LYS A 104 -0.76 10.75 2.81
C LYS A 104 -0.51 9.69 1.76
N VAL A 105 -1.47 8.78 1.52
CA VAL A 105 -1.33 7.73 0.51
C VAL A 105 -1.29 8.34 -0.89
N ALA A 106 -2.20 9.26 -1.20
CA ALA A 106 -2.25 9.94 -2.49
C ALA A 106 -0.95 10.69 -2.77
N ASP A 107 -0.43 11.44 -1.79
CA ASP A 107 0.89 12.05 -1.90
C ASP A 107 1.97 10.98 -2.09
N LEU A 108 2.01 9.92 -1.29
CA LEU A 108 3.05 8.90 -1.39
C LEU A 108 3.15 8.27 -2.79
N VAL A 109 2.01 7.93 -3.40
CA VAL A 109 1.98 7.16 -4.65
C VAL A 109 2.13 8.02 -5.91
N ASP A 110 2.14 9.35 -5.78
CA ASP A 110 2.45 10.28 -6.87
C ASP A 110 3.84 9.98 -7.46
N GLY A 111 3.88 9.64 -8.76
CA GLY A 111 5.05 9.13 -9.49
C GLY A 111 5.27 7.61 -9.40
N PHE A 112 4.39 6.84 -8.75
CA PHE A 112 4.42 5.38 -8.61
C PHE A 112 3.08 4.70 -8.94
N GLU A 113 2.21 5.35 -9.70
CA GLU A 113 0.81 4.97 -9.94
C GLU A 113 0.64 3.77 -10.89
N SER A 114 1.70 3.30 -11.55
CA SER A 114 1.57 2.05 -12.32
C SER A 114 1.50 0.84 -11.38
N PRO A 115 0.90 -0.30 -11.80
CA PRO A 115 0.93 -1.54 -11.02
C PRO A 115 2.34 -1.95 -10.60
N THR A 116 3.33 -1.77 -11.47
CA THR A 116 4.75 -2.05 -11.19
C THR A 116 5.39 -1.01 -10.27
N GLY A 117 4.97 0.26 -10.37
CA GLY A 117 5.36 1.34 -9.46
C GLY A 117 4.89 1.08 -8.02
N LEU A 118 3.60 0.79 -7.83
CA LEU A 118 3.05 0.44 -6.52
C LEU A 118 3.65 -0.86 -5.97
N GLU A 119 3.90 -1.84 -6.84
CA GLU A 119 4.62 -3.06 -6.50
C GLU A 119 6.01 -2.75 -5.93
N LEU A 120 6.79 -1.90 -6.59
CA LEU A 120 8.12 -1.49 -6.13
C LEU A 120 8.04 -0.75 -4.79
N LEU A 121 7.20 0.29 -4.72
CA LEU A 121 7.10 1.16 -3.55
C LEU A 121 6.70 0.38 -2.30
N SER A 122 5.71 -0.51 -2.42
CA SER A 122 5.24 -1.34 -1.30
C SER A 122 6.26 -2.38 -0.86
N SER A 123 7.00 -2.99 -1.81
CA SER A 123 8.09 -3.91 -1.47
C SER A 123 9.25 -3.24 -0.77
N VAL A 124 9.67 -2.05 -1.22
CA VAL A 124 10.74 -1.28 -0.57
C VAL A 124 10.32 -0.85 0.83
N HIS A 125 9.10 -0.32 1.00
CA HIS A 125 8.57 0.03 2.31
C HIS A 125 8.54 -1.18 3.26
N TRP A 126 8.07 -2.35 2.80
CA TRP A 126 8.05 -3.57 3.60
C TRP A 126 9.44 -3.98 4.09
N VAL A 127 10.42 -4.06 3.18
CA VAL A 127 11.79 -4.47 3.52
C VAL A 127 12.39 -3.53 4.57
N ILE A 128 12.23 -2.23 4.38
CA ILE A 128 12.78 -1.24 5.31
C ILE A 128 12.11 -1.35 6.69
N THR A 129 10.77 -1.44 6.73
CA THR A 129 10.02 -1.33 7.99
C THR A 129 9.93 -2.65 8.77
N LYS A 130 9.93 -3.79 8.08
CA LYS A 130 9.74 -5.11 8.70
C LYS A 130 11.03 -5.93 8.80
N GLU A 131 12.05 -5.67 7.96
CA GLU A 131 13.23 -6.54 7.82
C GLU A 131 14.55 -5.90 8.34
N ASN A 132 14.48 -4.78 9.06
CA ASN A 132 15.61 -4.11 9.73
C ASN A 132 16.81 -3.80 8.81
N VAL A 133 16.56 -3.32 7.60
CA VAL A 133 17.63 -2.96 6.67
C VAL A 133 18.28 -1.63 7.06
N ILE A 134 19.62 -1.60 7.15
CA ILE A 134 20.39 -0.43 7.59
C ILE A 134 21.19 0.25 6.47
N SER A 135 21.32 -0.37 5.29
CA SER A 135 22.12 0.17 4.17
C SER A 135 21.45 -0.03 2.81
N ASP A 136 21.86 0.77 1.82
CA ASP A 136 21.38 0.68 0.44
C ASP A 136 21.74 -0.66 -0.22
N THR A 137 22.96 -1.15 0.02
CA THR A 137 23.40 -2.45 -0.49
C THR A 137 22.53 -3.59 0.04
N GLN A 138 22.20 -3.58 1.33
CA GLN A 138 21.29 -4.55 1.92
C GLN A 138 19.88 -4.42 1.35
N LEU A 139 19.35 -3.21 1.18
CA LEU A 139 18.02 -2.99 0.61
C LEU A 139 17.91 -3.60 -0.78
N ILE A 140 18.86 -3.27 -1.65
CA ILE A 140 18.93 -3.79 -3.02
C ILE A 140 19.00 -5.32 -2.99
N SER A 141 19.88 -5.89 -2.17
CA SER A 141 20.02 -7.33 -2.04
C SER A 141 18.74 -8.00 -1.54
N GLN A 142 18.05 -7.43 -0.55
CA GLN A 142 16.81 -8.00 0.00
C GLN A 142 15.65 -7.94 -1.00
N ILE A 143 15.56 -6.86 -1.78
CA ILE A 143 14.58 -6.76 -2.87
C ILE A 143 14.88 -7.80 -3.95
N HIS A 144 16.13 -7.91 -4.41
CA HIS A 144 16.50 -8.90 -5.44
C HIS A 144 16.40 -10.36 -4.96
N ASN A 145 16.62 -10.62 -3.66
CA ASN A 145 16.44 -11.94 -3.05
C ASN A 145 14.98 -12.28 -2.73
N TRP A 146 14.05 -11.33 -2.91
CA TRP A 146 12.63 -11.59 -2.64
C TRP A 146 12.05 -12.65 -3.57
N ASN A 147 12.33 -12.57 -4.86
CA ASN A 147 12.09 -13.58 -5.88
C ASN A 147 12.66 -13.11 -7.24
N GLU A 148 12.62 -13.98 -8.25
CA GLU A 148 13.09 -13.68 -9.61
C GLU A 148 12.43 -12.42 -10.20
N ARG A 149 11.12 -12.23 -9.99
CA ARG A 149 10.39 -11.06 -10.51
C ARG A 149 10.97 -9.75 -9.98
N LYS A 150 11.36 -9.68 -8.70
CA LYS A 150 11.90 -8.44 -8.11
C LYS A 150 13.26 -8.01 -8.69
N LYS A 151 13.97 -8.90 -9.40
CA LYS A 151 15.21 -8.55 -10.13
C LYS A 151 14.95 -7.61 -11.30
N GLN A 152 13.70 -7.44 -11.75
CA GLN A 152 13.35 -6.45 -12.76
C GLN A 152 13.62 -5.00 -12.30
N PHE A 153 13.61 -4.75 -10.99
CA PHE A 153 13.84 -3.41 -10.44
C PHE A 153 15.33 -3.12 -10.36
N ASN A 154 15.78 -2.09 -11.07
CA ASN A 154 17.18 -1.70 -11.02
C ASN A 154 17.51 -0.93 -9.72
N LYS A 155 18.81 -0.82 -9.42
CA LYS A 155 19.30 -0.14 -8.20
C LYS A 155 18.77 1.29 -8.08
N ARG A 156 18.73 2.05 -9.18
CA ARG A 156 18.27 3.45 -9.17
C ARG A 156 16.79 3.55 -8.79
N GLN A 157 15.94 2.68 -9.33
CA GLN A 157 14.52 2.63 -9.00
C GLN A 157 14.28 2.29 -7.52
N ILE A 158 15.00 1.30 -6.99
CA ILE A 158 14.90 0.90 -5.58
C ILE A 158 15.29 2.06 -4.65
N LEU A 159 16.40 2.75 -4.97
CA LEU A 159 16.87 3.87 -4.16
C LEU A 159 15.98 5.11 -4.30
N LEU A 160 15.39 5.35 -5.47
CA LEU A 160 14.39 6.39 -5.67
C LEU A 160 13.16 6.14 -4.78
N ALA A 161 12.65 4.90 -4.76
CA ALA A 161 11.53 4.54 -3.88
C ALA A 161 11.88 4.74 -2.39
N ARG A 162 13.09 4.32 -1.95
CA ARG A 162 13.58 4.59 -0.59
C ARG A 162 13.62 6.09 -0.29
N GLN A 163 14.15 6.88 -1.22
CA GLN A 163 14.25 8.33 -1.06
C GLN A 163 12.87 8.96 -0.91
N VAL A 164 11.91 8.62 -1.77
CA VAL A 164 10.54 9.14 -1.70
C VAL A 164 9.86 8.76 -0.38
N LEU A 165 9.98 7.50 0.05
CA LEU A 165 9.47 7.06 1.36
C LEU A 165 10.10 7.87 2.51
N THR A 166 11.39 8.15 2.44
CA THR A 166 12.10 8.96 3.45
C THR A 166 11.63 10.40 3.47
N GLN A 167 11.58 11.04 2.31
CA GLN A 167 11.18 12.44 2.17
C GLN A 167 9.72 12.67 2.61
N LYS A 168 8.83 11.71 2.32
CA LYS A 168 7.41 11.77 2.68
C LYS A 168 7.10 11.23 4.09
N GLY A 169 8.13 10.89 4.88
CA GLY A 169 7.97 10.49 6.28
C GLY A 169 7.37 9.09 6.50
N TRP A 170 7.47 8.20 5.51
CA TRP A 170 7.02 6.80 5.58
C TRP A 170 8.07 5.85 6.18
N MET A 171 9.17 6.41 6.66
CA MET A 171 10.25 5.70 7.33
C MET A 171 10.10 5.93 8.84
N LEU A 172 9.14 5.26 9.50
CA LEU A 172 9.00 5.43 10.95
C LEU A 172 9.61 4.28 11.76
N GLN A 173 10.38 4.75 12.73
CA GLN A 173 11.31 4.06 13.60
C GLN A 173 10.59 3.06 14.49
N LYS A 174 11.19 1.88 14.66
CA LYS A 174 11.01 1.14 15.90
C LYS A 174 11.54 2.03 17.03
N THR A 175 10.67 2.79 17.67
CA THR A 175 10.92 3.28 19.03
C THR A 175 10.97 2.04 19.91
N GLY A 176 12.16 1.44 20.00
CA GLY A 176 12.49 0.55 21.10
C GLY A 176 12.51 1.41 22.36
N LEU A 177 11.52 1.22 23.23
CA LEU A 177 11.62 1.62 24.62
C LEU A 177 12.79 0.83 25.24
N ASN A 178 13.98 1.41 25.21
CA ASN A 178 15.11 1.05 26.07
C ASN A 178 15.83 2.32 26.48
N THR A 179 15.23 3.06 27.40
CA THR A 179 15.99 3.85 28.38
C THR A 179 15.38 3.55 29.75
N ILE A 180 15.99 2.61 30.47
CA ILE A 180 15.85 2.57 31.93
C ILE A 180 16.58 3.83 32.43
N PRO A 181 15.92 4.75 33.14
CA PRO A 181 16.62 5.89 33.71
C PRO A 181 17.65 5.40 34.71
N THR A 182 18.90 5.83 34.57
CA THR A 182 20.05 5.50 35.45
C THR A 182 19.91 6.03 36.89
N HIS A 183 18.70 6.41 37.31
CA HIS A 183 18.38 6.88 38.66
C HIS A 183 17.88 5.75 39.59
N MET A 184 17.55 4.56 39.10
CA MET A 184 17.14 3.42 39.95
C MET A 184 18.27 2.40 40.21
N LEU A 185 19.47 2.89 40.48
CA LEU A 185 20.50 2.14 41.21
C LEU A 185 20.86 2.96 42.46
N LYS A 186 20.11 2.69 43.54
CA LYS A 186 20.56 2.89 44.90
C LYS A 186 20.43 1.57 45.63
#